data_AF-K1SCE5-F1
#
_entry.id   AF-K1SCE5-F1
#
_cell.length_a   1.000
_cell.length_b   1.000
_cell.length_c   1.000
_cell.angle_alpha   90.00
_cell.angle_beta   90.00
_cell.angle_gamma   90.00
#
_symmetry.space_group_name_H-M   'P 1'
#
loop_
_entity.id
_entity.type
_entity.pdbx_description
1 polymer ?
#
loop_
_entity_poly.entity_id
_entity_poly.type
_entity_poly.pdbx_seq_one_letter_code
_entity_poly.pdbx_strand_id
1 'polypeptide(L)' 'MEREKLGSRLGFILLSAGCAIGCGNVWKFPWMCGQYGGGGFVLLYVLCLVVLGLPIMTMEFCVGRAAQTSPIHMYQK' A
#
# COMPACT_ATOMS: atom_id res chain seq x y z
N MET A 1 -15.57 4.60 23.81
CA MET A 1 -14.44 5.41 23.33
C MET A 1 -14.76 5.87 21.92
N GLU A 2 -14.91 7.18 21.72
CA GLU A 2 -15.07 7.75 20.39
C GLU A 2 -13.72 7.71 19.66
N ARG A 3 -13.73 7.32 18.38
CA ARG A 3 -12.51 7.17 17.58
C ARG A 3 -12.22 8.51 16.90
N GLU A 4 -11.04 9.06 17.17
CA GLU A 4 -10.53 10.26 16.49
C GLU A 4 -10.45 9.99 14.97
N LYS A 5 -11.01 10.90 14.17
CA LYS A 5 -10.98 10.83 12.69
C LYS A 5 -9.98 11.84 12.16
N LEU A 6 -9.24 11.46 11.11
CA LEU A 6 -8.35 12.39 10.44
C LEU A 6 -9.15 13.54 9.80
N GLY A 7 -8.80 14.78 10.14
CA GLY A 7 -9.53 15.97 9.72
C GLY A 7 -9.38 16.35 8.24
N SER A 8 -8.40 15.80 7.51
CA SER A 8 -8.15 16.12 6.09
C SER A 8 -7.91 14.88 5.25
N ARG A 9 -8.59 14.81 4.09
CA ARG A 9 -8.39 13.78 3.07
C ARG A 9 -6.96 13.80 2.51
N LEU A 10 -6.41 14.99 2.30
CA LEU A 10 -5.03 15.14 1.84
C LEU A 10 -4.04 14.66 2.91
N GLY A 11 -4.32 14.96 4.19
CA GLY A 11 -3.53 14.46 5.30
C GLY A 11 -3.52 12.93 5.37
N PHE A 12 -4.66 12.29 5.11
CA PHE A 12 -4.77 10.83 5.05
C PHE A 12 -3.92 10.24 3.91
N ILE A 13 -4.04 10.80 2.70
CA ILE A 13 -3.29 10.33 1.53
C ILE A 13 -1.77 10.47 1.75
N LEU A 14 -1.34 11.63 2.26
CA LEU A 14 0.09 11.89 2.53
C LEU A 14 0.64 10.97 3.63
N LEU A 15 -0.11 10.75 4.70
CA LEU A 15 0.27 9.82 5.76
C LEU A 15 0.42 8.40 5.22
N SER A 16 -0.57 7.91 4.46
CA SER A 16 -0.51 6.59 3.85
C SER A 16 0.62 6.45 2.82
N ALA A 17 0.86 7.48 2.00
CA ALA A 17 1.97 7.51 1.06
C ALA A 17 3.33 7.47 1.77
N GLY A 18 3.47 8.22 2.88
CA GLY A 18 4.68 8.19 3.72
C GLY A 18 4.94 6.80 4.33
N CYS A 19 3.89 6.09 4.74
CA CYS A 19 4.03 4.71 5.24
C CYS A 19 4.38 3.70 4.13
N ALA A 20 3.90 3.93 2.90
CA ALA A 20 4.13 3.01 1.77
C ALA A 20 5.52 3.19 1.12
N ILE A 21 6.09 4.39 1.14
CA ILE A 21 7.39 4.70 0.53
C ILE A 21 8.51 4.49 1.55
N GLY A 22 9.30 3.43 1.37
CA GLY A 22 10.47 3.13 2.22
C GLY A 22 11.80 3.05 1.45
N CYS A 23 12.91 2.82 2.17
CA CYS A 23 14.26 2.69 1.57
C CYS A 23 14.33 1.61 0.49
N GLY A 24 13.53 0.55 0.60
CA GLY A 24 13.43 -0.50 -0.42
C GLY A 24 12.99 0.03 -1.79
N ASN A 25 12.07 0.99 -1.83
CA ASN A 25 11.63 1.60 -3.09
C ASN A 25 12.73 2.48 -3.72
N VAL A 26 13.61 3.07 -2.91
CA VAL A 26 14.67 3.97 -3.38
C VAL A 26 15.90 3.20 -3.88
N TRP A 27 16.29 2.12 -3.21
CA TRP A 27 17.53 1.40 -3.55
C TRP A 27 17.33 0.03 -4.16
N LYS A 28 16.38 -0.77 -3.63
CA LYS A 28 16.19 -2.14 -4.11
C LYS A 28 15.49 -2.17 -5.46
N PHE A 29 14.54 -1.27 -5.71
CA PHE A 29 13.84 -1.20 -6.98
C PHE A 29 14.78 -0.85 -8.17
N PRO A 30 15.63 0.20 -8.11
CA PRO A 30 16.56 0.48 -9.20
C PRO A 30 17.58 -0.64 -9.42
N TRP A 31 18.06 -1.25 -8.34
CA TRP A 31 19.01 -2.36 -8.43
C TRP A 31 18.41 -3.59 -9.11
N MET A 32 17.18 -3.98 -8.74
CA MET A 32 16.46 -5.07 -9.39
C MET A 32 16.14 -4.74 -10.84
N CYS A 33 15.70 -3.51 -11.13
CA CYS A 33 15.46 -3.05 -12.49
C CYS A 33 16.73 -3.19 -13.35
N GLY A 34 17.89 -2.76 -12.83
CA GLY A 34 19.17 -2.90 -13.52
C GLY A 34 19.58 -4.35 -13.81
N GLN A 35 19.33 -5.28 -12.88
CA GLN A 35 19.68 -6.69 -13.07
C GLN A 35 18.71 -7.47 -13.97
N TYR A 36 17.41 -7.21 -13.85
CA TYR A 36 16.36 -8.04 -14.49
C TYR A 36 15.90 -7.51 -15.86
N GLY A 37 16.76 -6.80 -16.59
CA GLY A 37 16.46 -6.37 -17.96
C GLY A 37 15.77 -5.00 -18.07
N GLY A 38 15.94 -4.13 -17.07
CA GLY A 38 15.60 -2.71 -17.14
C GLY A 38 14.11 -2.45 -17.37
N GLY A 39 13.80 -1.79 -18.48
CA GLY A 39 12.43 -1.39 -18.82
C GLY A 39 11.43 -2.54 -18.96
N GLY A 40 11.89 -3.73 -19.40
CA GLY A 40 11.05 -4.93 -19.47
C GLY A 40 10.57 -5.39 -18.09
N PHE A 41 11.46 -5.35 -17.09
CA PHE A 41 11.12 -5.63 -15.70
C PHE A 41 10.12 -4.61 -15.15
N VAL A 42 10.28 -3.32 -15.46
CA VAL A 42 9.34 -2.27 -15.01
C VAL A 42 7.93 -2.50 -15.55
N LEU A 43 7.79 -2.88 -16.83
CA LEU A 43 6.48 -3.20 -17.42
C LEU A 43 5.80 -4.36 -16.69
N LEU A 44 6.53 -5.46 -16.47
CA LEU A 44 5.99 -6.61 -15.74
C LEU A 44 5.67 -6.26 -14.28
N TYR A 45 6.53 -5.47 -13.64
CA TYR A 45 6.33 -4.97 -12.28
C TYR A 45 5.03 -4.15 -12.16
N VAL A 46 4.80 -3.20 -13.08
CA VAL A 46 3.57 -2.39 -13.11
C VAL A 46 2.35 -3.26 -13.37
N LEU A 47 2.44 -4.23 -14.29
CA LEU A 47 1.36 -5.17 -14.55
C LEU A 47 0.98 -5.96 -13.28
N CYS A 48 1.96 -6.54 -12.59
CA CYS A 48 1.75 -7.23 -11.32
C CYS A 48 1.18 -6.29 -10.24
N LEU A 49 1.63 -5.03 -10.20
CA LEU A 49 1.13 -4.04 -9.24
C LEU A 49 -0.35 -3.69 -9.49
N VAL A 50 -0.78 -3.61 -10.76
CA VAL A 50 -2.19 -3.39 -11.11
C VAL A 50 -3.03 -4.63 -10.81
N VAL A 51 -2.55 -5.82 -11.17
CA VAL A 51 -3.32 -7.07 -11.05
C VAL A 51 -3.39 -7.58 -9.61
N LEU A 52 -2.34 -7.38 -8.81
CA LEU A 52 -2.27 -7.88 -7.42
C LEU A 52 -2.31 -6.74 -6.40
N GLY A 53 -1.50 -5.69 -6.62
CA GLY A 53 -1.39 -4.58 -5.66
C GLY A 53 -2.70 -3.83 -5.46
N LEU A 54 -3.36 -3.40 -6.53
CA LEU A 54 -4.64 -2.69 -6.44
C LEU A 54 -5.77 -3.49 -5.76
N PRO A 55 -6.05 -4.75 -6.13
CA PRO A 55 -7.11 -5.51 -5.46
C PRO A 55 -6.78 -5.79 -3.99
N ILE A 56 -5.52 -6.11 -3.66
CA ILE A 56 -5.13 -6.33 -2.26
C ILE A 56 -5.28 -5.05 -1.43
N MET A 57 -4.83 -3.90 -1.95
CA MET A 57 -4.97 -2.62 -1.24
C MET A 57 -6.45 -2.24 -1.07
N THR A 58 -7.27 -2.39 -2.10
CA THR A 58 -8.71 -2.08 -2.02
C THR A 58 -9.43 -3.01 -1.04
N MET A 59 -9.09 -4.30 -1.03
CA MET A 59 -9.60 -5.26 -0.05
C MET A 59 -9.24 -4.81 1.38
N GLU A 60 -7.97 -4.55 1.66
CA GLU A 60 -7.52 -4.15 3.00
C GLU A 60 -8.19 -2.84 3.47
N PHE A 61 -8.33 -1.85 2.59
CA PHE A 61 -9.05 -0.63 2.91
C PHE A 61 -10.54 -0.87 3.15
N CYS A 62 -11.21 -1.72 2.37
CA CYS A 62 -12.62 -2.05 2.57
C CYS A 62 -12.84 -2.76 3.91
N VAL A 63 -12.02 -3.75 4.25
CA VAL A 63 -12.17 -4.49 5.51
C VAL A 63 -11.84 -3.58 6.70
N GLY A 64 -10.77 -2.78 6.64
CA GLY A 64 -10.45 -1.80 7.67
C GLY A 64 -11.56 -0.75 7.85
N ARG A 65 -12.20 -0.32 6.76
CA ARG A 65 -13.34 0.61 6.79
C ARG A 65 -14.60 -0.03 7.38
N ALA A 66 -14.86 -1.30 7.09
CA ALA A 66 -16.01 -2.03 7.63
C ALA A 66 -15.84 -2.38 9.11
N ALA A 67 -14.64 -2.82 9.51
CA ALA A 67 -14.38 -3.28 10.87
C ALA A 67 -14.23 -2.13 11.88
N GLN A 68 -13.73 -0.96 11.44
CA GLN A 68 -13.46 0.23 12.27
C GLN A 68 -12.74 -0.13 13.59
N THR A 69 -11.92 -1.18 13.58
CA THR A 69 -11.26 -1.73 14.77
C THR A 69 -9.78 -1.96 14.51
N SER A 70 -8.99 -2.23 15.55
CA SER A 70 -7.57 -2.54 15.35
C SER A 70 -7.41 -3.89 14.63
N PRO A 71 -6.30 -4.13 13.91
CA PRO A 71 -6.12 -5.35 13.12
C PRO A 71 -6.35 -6.64 13.93
N ILE A 72 -5.91 -6.67 15.19
CA ILE A 72 -6.07 -7.83 16.09
C ILE A 72 -7.56 -8.16 16.30
N HIS A 73 -8.39 -7.14 16.57
CA HIS A 73 -9.82 -7.34 16.78
C HIS A 73 -10.60 -7.53 15.47
N MET A 74 -10.03 -7.12 14.34
CA MET A 74 -10.63 -7.28 13.01
C MET A 74 -10.59 -8.73 12.54
N TYR A 75 -9.49 -9.44 12.80
CA TYR A 75 -9.34 -10.86 12.46
C TYR A 75 -9.98 -11.83 13.47
N GLN A 76 -10.40 -11.34 14.63
CA GLN A 76 -11.07 -12.14 15.66
C GLN A 76 -12.61 -12.09 15.57
N LYS A 77 -13.17 -11.27 14.68
CA LYS A 77 -14.60 -11.21 14.36
C LYS A 77 -14.93 -12.06 13.15
#